data_AF-A0A1M6K1B4-F1
#
_entry.id   AF-A0A1M6K1B4-F1
#
_cell.length_a   1.000
_cell.length_b   1.000
_cell.length_c   1.000
_cell.angle_alpha   90.00
_cell.angle_beta   90.00
_cell.angle_gamma   90.00
#
_symmetry.space_group_name_H-M   'P 1'
#
loop_
_entity.id
_entity.type
_entity.pdbx_description
1 polymer ?
#
loop_
_entity_poly.entity_id
_entity_poly.type
_entity_poly.pdbx_seq_one_letter_code
_entity_poly.pdbx_strand_id
1 'polypeptide(L)'
;MEELNSPTAEPALPTTPEARAAYIKAAQTKPDLDALRRLFAAELKAHPALPEALAPYHAQSTSSVVSMYASAKAAAFIKGPYLAQQAGAHFIEVREAAAHDLWEIQQKKLFDLQCRWRAEEITLPGLRHSEEFRQWEKYVDHCPWLPPVTADEVALYEAYLRSDHYEPNQNWAWQDYSRFRRTAEVGDHDPDDDDEAEAAADDDGYEAATNRAYRRLPAWYQYHNEATGQNLLLTLPDVRGEKEAYYIGLTEADKEEKLAAQRARGDMAASLPWHPLIVHRDDLTPYFRQFEEAADLPRLLRWYAASRQDERRRHGYLFEARHWMEKALEDQAAPWPIAAHADWRQALMAAGMRAWGHQLAGVLTDVWQEQEQNRALGLPVTGPKTYGTRPPFAEVNWAEEETYHPKFILRGRELAGEPRDFSF
;
A
#
# COMPACT_ATOMS: atom_id res chain seq x y z
N MET A 1 43.94 39.52 -18.31
CA MET A 1 44.48 39.53 -16.94
C MET A 1 43.38 38.95 -16.06
N GLU A 2 43.23 37.63 -16.07
CA GLU A 2 43.90 36.70 -15.13
C GLU A 2 43.55 37.02 -13.68
N GLU A 3 42.34 36.64 -13.27
CA GLU A 3 42.13 36.14 -11.91
C GLU A 3 42.02 34.62 -12.02
N LEU A 4 43.20 33.98 -12.12
CA LEU A 4 43.32 32.54 -11.93
C LEU A 4 43.11 32.27 -10.44
N ASN A 5 42.07 31.49 -10.13
CA ASN A 5 41.86 30.83 -8.86
C ASN A 5 43.20 30.27 -8.33
N SER A 6 43.71 30.87 -7.26
CA SER A 6 44.78 30.27 -6.47
C SER A 6 44.36 28.86 -6.05
N PRO A 7 45.20 27.83 -6.25
CA PRO A 7 44.88 26.48 -5.77
C PRO A 7 44.73 26.55 -4.25
N THR A 8 43.53 26.20 -3.77
CA THR A 8 43.25 26.06 -2.35
C THR A 8 44.29 25.10 -1.78
N ALA A 9 45.08 25.53 -0.80
CA ALA A 9 46.15 24.72 -0.22
C ALA A 9 45.60 23.33 0.14
N GLU A 10 46.26 22.27 -0.32
CA GLU A 10 45.82 20.91 -0.04
C GLU A 10 45.75 20.71 1.49
N PRO A 11 44.60 20.26 2.03
CA PRO A 11 44.45 20.09 3.47
C PRO A 11 45.46 19.05 3.96
N ALA A 12 46.26 19.42 4.96
CA ALA A 12 47.24 18.54 5.56
C ALA A 12 46.57 17.27 6.12
N LEU A 13 47.21 16.11 5.89
CA LEU A 13 46.70 14.85 6.41
C LEU A 13 46.88 14.78 7.94
N PRO A 14 45.91 14.21 8.67
CA PRO A 14 45.97 14.07 10.12
C PRO A 14 47.11 13.13 10.53
N THR A 15 47.82 13.49 11.60
CA THR A 15 48.96 12.72 12.14
C THR A 15 48.69 12.07 13.50
N THR A 16 47.57 12.41 14.15
CA THR A 16 47.13 11.79 15.43
C THR A 16 45.83 11.01 15.26
N PRO A 17 45.56 10.00 16.11
CA PRO A 17 44.31 9.24 16.07
C PRO A 17 43.05 10.11 16.21
N GLU A 18 43.09 11.14 17.05
CA GLU A 18 41.96 12.05 17.29
C GLU A 18 41.73 12.96 16.08
N ALA A 19 42.80 13.51 15.51
CA ALA A 19 42.72 14.32 14.29
C ALA A 19 42.22 13.48 13.11
N ARG A 20 42.61 12.20 13.04
CA ARG A 20 42.13 11.25 12.04
C ARG A 20 40.63 10.99 12.18
N ALA A 21 40.15 10.75 13.40
CA ALA A 21 38.72 10.54 13.65
C ALA A 21 37.89 11.79 13.29
N ALA A 22 38.38 12.99 13.65
CA ALA A 22 37.75 14.25 13.29
C ALA A 22 37.73 14.48 11.77
N TYR A 23 38.84 14.17 11.07
CA TYR A 23 38.96 14.27 9.62
C TYR A 23 37.95 13.35 8.91
N ILE A 24 37.83 12.10 9.35
CA ILE A 24 36.86 11.15 8.82
C ILE A 24 35.43 11.65 9.05
N LYS A 25 35.10 12.10 10.27
CA LYS A 25 33.78 12.61 10.61
C LYS A 25 33.38 13.83 9.76
N ALA A 26 34.32 14.73 9.50
CA ALA A 26 34.09 15.90 8.64
C ALA A 26 33.77 15.48 7.20
N ALA A 27 34.55 14.54 6.65
CA ALA A 27 34.33 13.98 5.31
C ALA A 27 33.06 13.10 5.18
N GLN A 28 32.53 12.56 6.28
CA GLN A 28 31.23 11.89 6.29
C GLN A 28 30.08 12.91 6.32
N THR A 29 30.24 14.01 7.07
CA THR A 29 29.21 15.04 7.22
C THR A 29 29.01 15.86 5.94
N LYS A 30 30.11 16.12 5.22
CA LYS A 30 30.11 16.65 3.85
C LYS A 30 30.74 15.58 2.99
N PRO A 31 29.96 14.75 2.26
CA PRO A 31 30.45 13.57 1.56
C PRO A 31 31.67 13.86 0.64
N ASP A 32 32.87 13.75 1.20
CA ASP A 32 34.13 14.12 0.55
C ASP A 32 34.97 12.85 0.33
N LEU A 33 34.63 12.17 -0.76
CA LEU A 33 35.25 10.90 -1.14
C LEU A 33 36.75 11.05 -1.43
N ASP A 34 37.15 12.20 -1.98
CA ASP A 34 38.53 12.42 -2.40
C ASP A 34 39.46 12.76 -1.23
N ALA A 35 38.96 13.44 -0.19
CA ALA A 35 39.66 13.58 1.09
C ALA A 35 39.96 12.22 1.73
N LEU A 36 38.96 11.33 1.82
CA LEU A 36 39.15 9.99 2.40
C LEU A 36 40.05 9.09 1.55
N ARG A 37 39.95 9.16 0.21
CA ARG A 37 40.86 8.44 -0.70
C ARG A 37 42.31 8.82 -0.46
N ARG A 38 42.60 10.13 -0.34
CA ARG A 38 43.96 10.61 -0.09
C ARG A 38 44.49 10.11 1.26
N LEU A 39 43.68 10.24 2.32
CA LEU A 39 44.01 9.74 3.65
C LEU A 39 44.33 8.23 3.62
N PHE A 40 43.43 7.42 3.08
CA PHE A 40 43.58 5.96 3.09
C PHE A 40 44.69 5.46 2.16
N ALA A 41 44.97 6.15 1.07
CA ALA A 41 46.12 5.86 0.22
C ALA A 41 47.45 6.13 0.93
N ALA A 42 47.54 7.24 1.67
CA ALA A 42 48.72 7.57 2.47
C ALA A 42 48.93 6.56 3.62
N GLU A 43 47.87 6.20 4.33
CA GLU A 43 47.90 5.17 5.39
C GLU A 43 48.39 3.82 4.85
N LEU A 44 47.83 3.36 3.73
CA LEU A 44 48.21 2.05 3.17
C LEU A 44 49.67 2.05 2.72
N LYS A 45 50.15 3.12 2.06
CA LYS A 45 51.56 3.24 1.64
C LYS A 45 52.54 3.23 2.81
N ALA A 46 52.14 3.78 3.96
CA ALA A 46 52.93 3.79 5.17
C ALA A 46 52.85 2.47 5.97
N HIS A 47 51.98 1.54 5.56
CA HIS A 47 51.76 0.30 6.31
C HIS A 47 52.91 -0.70 6.09
N PRO A 48 53.57 -1.19 7.16
CA PRO A 48 54.78 -2.01 7.04
C PRO A 48 54.54 -3.38 6.39
N ALA A 49 53.30 -3.89 6.45
CA ALA A 49 52.93 -5.15 5.80
C ALA A 49 52.62 -5.01 4.29
N LEU A 50 52.56 -3.79 3.73
CA LEU A 50 52.22 -3.59 2.32
C LEU A 50 53.24 -4.25 1.37
N PRO A 51 54.57 -4.13 1.56
CA PRO A 51 55.54 -4.77 0.67
C PRO A 51 55.44 -6.29 0.67
N GLU A 52 55.20 -6.90 1.84
CA GLU A 52 55.02 -8.35 1.98
C GLU A 52 53.73 -8.82 1.30
N ALA A 53 52.62 -8.12 1.52
CA ALA A 53 51.34 -8.42 0.88
C ALA A 53 51.38 -8.25 -0.65
N LEU A 54 52.24 -7.36 -1.16
CA LEU A 54 52.41 -7.12 -2.59
C LEU A 54 53.51 -7.95 -3.25
N ALA A 55 54.32 -8.69 -2.49
CA ALA A 55 55.43 -9.50 -3.02
C ALA A 55 55.02 -10.50 -4.13
N PRO A 56 53.82 -11.10 -4.12
CA PRO A 56 53.36 -11.98 -5.20
C PRO A 56 52.95 -11.26 -6.50
N TYR A 57 52.79 -9.92 -6.46
CA TYR A 57 52.24 -9.12 -7.55
C TYR A 57 53.33 -8.34 -8.30
N HIS A 58 53.02 -7.96 -9.53
CA HIS A 58 53.92 -7.13 -10.33
C HIS A 58 54.10 -5.74 -9.70
N ALA A 59 55.33 -5.18 -9.73
CA ALA A 59 55.64 -3.90 -9.09
C ALA A 59 54.75 -2.73 -9.57
N GLN A 60 54.36 -2.75 -10.85
CA GLN A 60 53.45 -1.75 -11.43
C GLN A 60 52.03 -1.81 -10.84
N SER A 61 51.61 -2.93 -10.25
CA SER A 61 50.29 -3.10 -9.63
C SER A 61 50.14 -2.31 -8.32
N THR A 62 51.25 -1.89 -7.70
CA THR A 62 51.26 -1.20 -6.39
C THR A 62 50.37 0.04 -6.38
N SER A 63 50.50 0.91 -7.40
CA SER A 63 49.70 2.15 -7.47
C SER A 63 48.21 1.85 -7.65
N SER A 64 47.89 0.85 -8.47
CA SER A 64 46.51 0.42 -8.74
C SER A 64 45.87 -0.18 -7.48
N VAL A 65 46.57 -1.07 -6.77
CA VAL A 65 46.06 -1.68 -5.53
C VAL A 65 45.82 -0.62 -4.45
N VAL A 66 46.75 0.33 -4.28
CA VAL A 66 46.57 1.42 -3.31
C VAL A 66 45.38 2.29 -3.66
N SER A 67 45.20 2.64 -4.95
CA SER A 67 44.08 3.45 -5.41
C SER A 67 42.73 2.73 -5.24
N MET A 68 42.68 1.43 -5.59
CA MET A 68 41.49 0.59 -5.44
C MET A 68 41.10 0.45 -3.97
N TYR A 69 42.06 0.09 -3.10
CA TYR A 69 41.82 -0.03 -1.65
C TYR A 69 41.32 1.29 -1.06
N ALA A 70 42.01 2.39 -1.36
CA ALA A 70 41.63 3.70 -0.83
C ALA A 70 40.24 4.13 -1.29
N SER A 71 39.89 3.86 -2.55
CA SER A 71 38.56 4.12 -3.10
C SER A 71 37.47 3.26 -2.47
N ALA A 72 37.71 1.95 -2.32
CA ALA A 72 36.76 1.04 -1.69
C ALA A 72 36.53 1.40 -0.21
N LYS A 73 37.61 1.67 0.53
CA LYS A 73 37.55 2.08 1.94
C LYS A 73 36.85 3.44 2.09
N ALA A 74 37.16 4.42 1.25
CA ALA A 74 36.48 5.72 1.25
C ALA A 74 34.98 5.59 0.99
N ALA A 75 34.59 4.78 -0.01
CA ALA A 75 33.18 4.51 -0.29
C ALA A 75 32.49 3.81 0.89
N ALA A 76 33.15 2.85 1.55
CA ALA A 76 32.61 2.18 2.73
C ALA A 76 32.41 3.14 3.91
N PHE A 77 33.32 4.09 4.14
CA PHE A 77 33.15 5.07 5.22
C PHE A 77 32.02 6.08 4.96
N ILE A 78 31.76 6.44 3.70
CA ILE A 78 30.69 7.38 3.35
C ILE A 78 29.33 6.68 3.25
N LYS A 79 29.27 5.56 2.53
CA LYS A 79 28.01 4.86 2.22
C LYS A 79 27.68 3.75 3.20
N GLY A 80 28.68 3.14 3.84
CA GLY A 80 28.50 1.97 4.71
C GLY A 80 27.52 2.18 5.85
N PRO A 81 27.56 3.29 6.60
CA PRO A 81 26.57 3.55 7.66
C PRO A 81 25.13 3.61 7.12
N TYR A 82 24.91 4.28 5.99
CA TYR A 82 23.61 4.35 5.33
C TYR A 82 23.15 2.97 4.83
N LEU A 83 24.03 2.22 4.16
CA LEU A 83 23.72 0.88 3.66
C LEU A 83 23.45 -0.13 4.80
N ALA A 84 24.19 -0.03 5.92
CA ALA A 84 23.94 -0.86 7.10
C ALA A 84 22.60 -0.50 7.78
N GLN A 85 22.26 0.79 7.83
CA GLN A 85 20.94 1.25 8.27
C GLN A 85 19.83 0.74 7.34
N GLN A 86 20.05 0.78 6.03
CA GLN A 86 19.10 0.29 5.02
C GLN A 86 18.88 -1.22 5.14
N ALA A 87 19.95 -2.02 5.30
CA ALA A 87 19.84 -3.47 5.53
C ALA A 87 19.09 -3.80 6.83
N GLY A 88 19.35 -3.06 7.91
CA GLY A 88 18.59 -3.20 9.16
C GLY A 88 17.12 -2.79 9.00
N ALA A 89 16.85 -1.75 8.20
CA ALA A 89 15.49 -1.30 7.90
C ALA A 89 14.70 -2.33 7.09
N HIS A 90 15.34 -3.04 6.15
CA HIS A 90 14.68 -4.08 5.35
C HIS A 90 14.17 -5.24 6.21
N PHE A 91 15.01 -5.76 7.13
CA PHE A 91 14.57 -6.81 8.05
C PHE A 91 13.38 -6.37 8.91
N ILE A 92 13.39 -5.12 9.38
CA ILE A 92 12.27 -4.54 10.12
C ILE A 92 11.04 -4.42 9.22
N GLU A 93 11.18 -3.96 7.98
CA GLU A 93 10.10 -3.82 7.00
C GLU A 93 9.41 -5.16 6.73
N VAL A 94 10.16 -6.25 6.50
CA VAL A 94 9.59 -7.58 6.27
C VAL A 94 8.81 -8.06 7.49
N ARG A 95 9.32 -7.85 8.71
CA ARG A 95 8.63 -8.23 9.94
C ARG A 95 7.38 -7.38 10.19
N GLU A 96 7.45 -6.07 9.97
CA GLU A 96 6.30 -5.16 10.09
C GLU A 96 5.21 -5.50 9.06
N ALA A 97 5.60 -5.80 7.82
CA ALA A 97 4.68 -6.26 6.78
C ALA A 97 4.02 -7.59 7.18
N ALA A 98 4.79 -8.59 7.61
CA ALA A 98 4.23 -9.86 8.09
C ALA A 98 3.28 -9.66 9.28
N ALA A 99 3.61 -8.73 10.19
CA ALA A 99 2.75 -8.38 11.32
C ALA A 99 1.42 -7.75 10.87
N HIS A 100 1.43 -6.95 9.81
CA HIS A 100 0.22 -6.39 9.20
C HIS A 100 -0.60 -7.46 8.47
N ASP A 101 0.05 -8.34 7.72
CA ASP A 101 -0.60 -9.41 6.96
C ASP A 101 -1.34 -10.41 7.87
N LEU A 102 -0.90 -10.61 9.11
CA LEU A 102 -1.65 -11.40 10.12
C LEU A 102 -3.07 -10.86 10.34
N TRP A 103 -3.31 -9.57 10.12
CA TRP A 103 -4.65 -8.99 10.27
C TRP A 103 -5.58 -9.32 9.10
N GLU A 104 -5.08 -9.78 7.95
CA GLU A 104 -5.91 -10.28 6.84
C GLU A 104 -6.68 -11.55 7.23
N ILE A 105 -6.10 -12.35 8.13
CA ILE A 105 -6.80 -13.49 8.75
C ILE A 105 -8.03 -13.01 9.53
N GLN A 106 -7.89 -11.94 10.31
CA GLN A 106 -9.01 -11.36 11.07
C GLN A 106 -10.04 -10.70 10.13
N GLN A 107 -9.60 -10.03 9.06
CA GLN A 107 -10.50 -9.47 8.05
C GLN A 107 -11.35 -10.57 7.38
N LYS A 108 -10.72 -11.70 7.02
CA LYS A 108 -11.42 -12.85 6.44
C LYS A 108 -12.47 -13.42 7.40
N LYS A 109 -12.13 -13.62 8.68
CA LYS A 109 -13.10 -14.07 9.68
C LYS A 109 -14.27 -13.09 9.82
N LEU A 110 -13.99 -11.78 9.83
CA LEU A 110 -15.04 -10.76 9.89
C LEU A 110 -15.97 -10.84 8.67
N PHE A 111 -15.40 -11.07 7.49
CA PHE A 111 -16.17 -11.22 6.25
C PHE A 111 -17.04 -12.48 6.25
N ASP A 112 -16.54 -13.59 6.82
CA ASP A 112 -17.34 -14.81 6.97
C ASP A 112 -18.50 -14.61 7.95
N LEU A 113 -18.25 -13.90 9.05
CA LEU A 113 -19.30 -13.48 9.97
C LEU A 113 -20.31 -12.58 9.26
N GLN A 114 -19.86 -11.64 8.41
CA GLN A 114 -20.74 -10.79 7.60
C GLN A 114 -21.64 -11.62 6.71
N CYS A 115 -21.09 -12.55 5.93
CA CYS A 115 -21.88 -13.41 5.04
C CYS A 115 -22.95 -14.20 5.80
N ARG A 116 -22.59 -14.84 6.91
CA ARG A 116 -23.50 -15.65 7.72
C ARG A 116 -24.55 -14.82 8.47
N TRP A 117 -24.16 -13.63 8.94
CA TRP A 117 -25.08 -12.70 9.60
C TRP A 117 -26.12 -12.16 8.62
N ARG A 118 -25.69 -11.79 7.41
CA ARG A 118 -26.59 -11.34 6.33
C ARG A 118 -27.60 -12.41 5.92
N ALA A 119 -27.17 -13.68 5.95
CA ALA A 119 -28.02 -14.85 5.72
C ALA A 119 -28.88 -15.28 6.91
N GLU A 120 -28.81 -14.54 8.03
CA GLU A 120 -29.52 -14.85 9.29
C GLU A 120 -29.17 -16.22 9.90
N GLU A 121 -28.04 -16.83 9.52
CA GLU A 121 -27.55 -18.07 10.13
C GLU A 121 -27.00 -17.84 11.56
N ILE A 122 -26.58 -16.62 11.85
CA ILE A 122 -26.02 -16.21 13.14
C ILE A 122 -26.56 -14.85 13.58
N THR A 123 -26.48 -14.59 14.88
CA THR A 123 -26.75 -13.29 15.48
C THR A 123 -25.49 -12.78 16.15
N LEU A 124 -25.14 -11.51 15.90
CA LEU A 124 -24.02 -10.83 16.53
C LEU A 124 -24.56 -9.77 17.50
N PRO A 125 -24.45 -9.98 18.83
CA PRO A 125 -24.97 -9.04 19.81
C PRO A 125 -24.38 -7.65 19.63
N GLY A 126 -25.24 -6.64 19.57
CA GLY A 126 -24.86 -5.23 19.40
C GLY A 126 -24.69 -4.77 17.94
N LEU A 127 -24.64 -5.70 16.98
CA LEU A 127 -24.58 -5.36 15.56
C LEU A 127 -26.00 -5.07 15.04
N ARG A 128 -26.21 -3.90 14.43
CA ARG A 128 -27.54 -3.37 14.08
C ARG A 128 -27.86 -3.42 12.60
N HIS A 129 -26.89 -3.15 11.75
CA HIS A 129 -27.06 -3.10 10.30
C HIS A 129 -25.75 -3.43 9.59
N SER A 130 -25.84 -3.77 8.30
CA SER A 130 -24.69 -4.31 7.57
C SER A 130 -23.51 -3.34 7.39
N GLU A 131 -23.77 -2.04 7.31
CA GLU A 131 -22.71 -1.03 7.19
C GLU A 131 -21.78 -0.96 8.42
N GLU A 132 -22.19 -1.49 9.59
CA GLU A 132 -21.29 -1.56 10.75
C GLU A 132 -20.09 -2.48 10.50
N PHE A 133 -20.18 -3.47 9.59
CA PHE A 133 -19.01 -4.27 9.20
C PHE A 133 -17.91 -3.40 8.55
N ARG A 134 -18.27 -2.35 7.80
CA ARG A 134 -17.30 -1.38 7.25
C ARG A 134 -16.59 -0.59 8.33
N GLN A 135 -17.28 -0.30 9.43
CA GLN A 135 -16.64 0.34 10.57
C GLN A 135 -15.71 -0.66 11.26
N TRP A 136 -16.18 -1.88 11.50
CA TRP A 136 -15.38 -2.94 12.11
C TRP A 136 -14.16 -3.36 11.29
N GLU A 137 -14.18 -3.23 9.97
CA GLU A 137 -12.99 -3.47 9.13
C GLU A 137 -11.82 -2.57 9.55
N LYS A 138 -12.11 -1.33 9.98
CA LYS A 138 -11.10 -0.36 10.44
C LYS A 138 -10.65 -0.64 11.87
N TYR A 139 -11.50 -1.24 12.70
CA TYR A 139 -11.25 -1.54 14.12
C TYR A 139 -11.28 -3.03 14.41
N VAL A 140 -10.77 -3.85 13.48
CA VAL A 140 -10.83 -5.30 13.55
C VAL A 140 -10.09 -5.86 14.78
N ASP A 141 -9.10 -5.12 15.28
CA ASP A 141 -8.36 -5.38 16.52
C ASP A 141 -9.20 -5.22 17.80
N HIS A 142 -10.32 -4.53 17.72
CA HIS A 142 -11.27 -4.35 18.82
C HIS A 142 -12.57 -5.15 18.63
N CYS A 143 -12.67 -5.94 17.55
CA CYS A 143 -13.90 -6.64 17.21
C CYS A 143 -14.21 -7.74 18.23
N PRO A 144 -15.34 -7.68 18.96
CA PRO A 144 -15.62 -8.58 20.08
C PRO A 144 -16.02 -9.99 19.65
N TRP A 145 -16.37 -10.18 18.36
CA TRP A 145 -16.85 -11.46 17.84
C TRP A 145 -15.74 -12.31 17.23
N LEU A 146 -14.53 -11.77 17.09
CA LEU A 146 -13.41 -12.46 16.48
C LEU A 146 -12.54 -13.12 17.56
N PRO A 147 -12.33 -14.45 17.49
CA PRO A 147 -11.30 -15.07 18.29
C PRO A 147 -9.91 -14.58 17.82
N PRO A 148 -8.88 -14.66 18.68
CA PRO A 148 -7.49 -14.44 18.27
C PRO A 148 -7.09 -15.34 17.09
N VAL A 149 -6.05 -14.92 16.37
CA VAL A 149 -5.44 -15.71 15.29
C VAL A 149 -4.78 -16.96 15.88
N THR A 150 -5.13 -18.13 15.35
CA THR A 150 -4.64 -19.43 15.80
C THR A 150 -3.41 -19.89 15.02
N ALA A 151 -2.66 -20.85 15.56
CA ALA A 151 -1.50 -21.43 14.88
C ALA A 151 -1.86 -22.09 13.54
N ASP A 152 -3.01 -22.76 13.45
CA ASP A 152 -3.45 -23.42 12.21
C ASP A 152 -3.79 -22.39 11.12
N GLU A 153 -4.36 -21.25 11.49
CA GLU A 153 -4.62 -20.14 10.56
C GLU A 153 -3.33 -19.47 10.10
N VAL A 154 -2.34 -19.32 10.99
CA VAL A 154 -1.00 -18.84 10.62
C VAL A 154 -0.36 -19.81 9.65
N ALA A 155 -0.41 -21.12 9.91
CA ALA A 155 0.13 -22.13 9.02
C ALA A 155 -0.55 -22.13 7.64
N LEU A 156 -1.87 -21.92 7.59
CA LEU A 156 -2.62 -21.78 6.34
C LEU A 156 -2.23 -20.50 5.58
N TYR A 157 -2.08 -19.38 6.28
CA TYR A 157 -1.63 -18.13 5.68
C TYR A 157 -0.17 -18.22 5.20
N GLU A 158 0.69 -18.91 5.95
CA GLU A 158 2.07 -19.20 5.55
C GLU A 158 2.13 -20.06 4.27
N ALA A 159 1.19 -21.00 4.11
CA ALA A 159 1.03 -21.77 2.88
C ALA A 159 0.54 -20.90 1.71
N TYR A 160 -0.40 -19.98 1.96
CA TYR A 160 -0.84 -18.97 0.98
C TYR A 160 0.32 -18.12 0.48
N LEU A 161 1.12 -17.55 1.40
CA LEU A 161 2.27 -16.70 1.09
C LEU A 161 3.34 -17.41 0.22
N ARG A 162 3.45 -18.74 0.33
CA ARG A 162 4.37 -19.55 -0.48
C ARG A 162 3.75 -20.11 -1.77
N SER A 163 2.47 -19.86 -1.99
CA SER A 163 1.76 -20.37 -3.16
C SER A 163 1.83 -19.40 -4.33
N ASP A 164 1.53 -19.90 -5.53
CA ASP A 164 1.36 -19.05 -6.71
C ASP A 164 0.09 -18.19 -6.66
N HIS A 165 -0.77 -18.38 -5.64
CA HIS A 165 -1.97 -17.57 -5.41
C HIS A 165 -1.68 -16.31 -4.59
N TYR A 166 -0.46 -16.16 -4.05
CA TYR A 166 -0.13 -14.98 -3.25
C TYR A 166 -0.19 -13.71 -4.09
N GLU A 167 -1.06 -12.80 -3.69
CA GLU A 167 -1.06 -11.41 -4.14
C GLU A 167 -0.89 -10.49 -2.92
N PRO A 168 0.03 -9.51 -2.99
CA PRO A 168 0.16 -8.50 -1.96
C PRO A 168 -1.16 -7.76 -1.82
N ASN A 169 -1.56 -7.55 -0.58
CA ASN A 169 -2.81 -6.87 -0.30
C ASN A 169 -2.77 -5.40 -0.78
N GLN A 170 -3.73 -5.11 -1.65
CA GLN A 170 -4.03 -3.76 -2.11
C GLN A 170 -5.39 -3.29 -1.60
N ASN A 171 -6.24 -4.16 -1.03
CA ASN A 171 -7.65 -3.87 -0.82
C ASN A 171 -7.90 -2.93 0.38
N TRP A 172 -8.64 -1.85 0.14
CA TRP A 172 -9.04 -0.87 1.16
C TRP A 172 -10.47 -1.09 1.67
N ALA A 173 -11.17 -2.11 1.15
CA ALA A 173 -12.60 -2.32 1.30
C ALA A 173 -12.92 -3.79 1.63
N TRP A 174 -12.29 -4.33 2.66
CA TRP A 174 -12.34 -5.74 3.05
C TRP A 174 -13.74 -6.30 3.31
N GLN A 175 -14.69 -5.44 3.70
CA GLN A 175 -16.07 -5.83 4.00
C GLN A 175 -17.06 -5.36 2.91
N ASP A 176 -16.59 -5.16 1.67
CA ASP A 176 -17.42 -4.77 0.51
C ASP A 176 -18.23 -5.93 -0.06
N TYR A 177 -19.13 -6.46 0.77
CA TYR A 177 -19.99 -7.57 0.41
C TYR A 177 -20.70 -7.36 -0.93
N SER A 178 -21.35 -6.20 -1.11
CA SER A 178 -22.15 -5.91 -2.30
C SER A 178 -21.31 -5.89 -3.58
N ARG A 179 -20.10 -5.30 -3.53
CA ARG A 179 -19.18 -5.30 -4.67
C ARG A 179 -18.68 -6.70 -4.98
N PHE A 180 -18.20 -7.44 -3.97
CA PHE A 180 -17.69 -8.79 -4.17
C PHE A 180 -18.77 -9.74 -4.70
N ARG A 181 -20.00 -9.63 -4.18
CA ARG A 181 -21.14 -10.41 -4.65
C ARG A 181 -21.51 -10.07 -6.09
N ARG A 182 -21.59 -8.78 -6.44
CA ARG A 182 -21.87 -8.34 -7.82
C ARG A 182 -20.82 -8.88 -8.80
N THR A 183 -19.54 -8.73 -8.48
CA THR A 183 -18.45 -9.24 -9.33
C THR A 183 -18.49 -10.76 -9.48
N ALA A 184 -18.90 -11.49 -8.44
CA ALA A 184 -19.09 -12.94 -8.51
C ALA A 184 -20.31 -13.37 -9.36
N GLU A 185 -21.40 -12.59 -9.35
CA GLU A 185 -22.64 -12.90 -10.08
C GLU A 185 -22.61 -12.48 -11.55
N VAL A 186 -22.11 -11.27 -11.84
CA VAL A 186 -22.11 -10.66 -13.18
C VAL A 186 -20.81 -10.97 -13.96
N GLY A 187 -19.74 -11.36 -13.25
CA GLY A 187 -18.40 -11.47 -13.80
C GLY A 187 -17.71 -10.09 -13.89
N ASP A 188 -16.53 -10.05 -14.52
CA ASP A 188 -15.73 -8.81 -14.68
C ASP A 188 -16.33 -7.77 -15.64
N HIS A 189 -17.59 -7.94 -16.06
CA HIS A 189 -18.23 -7.09 -17.05
C HIS A 189 -19.40 -6.35 -16.38
N ASP A 190 -19.13 -5.25 -15.68
CA ASP A 190 -20.18 -4.37 -15.18
C ASP A 190 -20.70 -3.52 -16.36
N PRO A 191 -21.97 -3.64 -16.77
CA PRO A 191 -22.52 -2.85 -17.88
C PRO A 191 -22.69 -1.35 -17.57
N ASP A 192 -22.52 -0.94 -16.30
CA ASP A 192 -22.52 0.47 -15.89
C ASP A 192 -21.11 1.10 -15.87
N ASP A 193 -20.06 0.37 -16.29
CA ASP A 193 -18.69 0.91 -16.49
C ASP A 193 -18.62 1.74 -17.78
N ASP A 194 -19.25 2.93 -17.77
CA ASP A 194 -18.88 4.00 -18.71
C ASP A 194 -17.44 4.52 -18.44
N ASP A 195 -16.80 4.11 -17.34
CA ASP A 195 -15.43 4.50 -16.93
C ASP A 195 -14.32 3.74 -17.69
N GLU A 196 -14.59 2.61 -18.36
CA GLU A 196 -13.58 1.93 -19.20
C GLU A 196 -13.45 2.58 -20.61
N ALA A 197 -14.32 3.53 -20.96
CA ALA A 197 -14.48 4.00 -22.34
C ALA A 197 -13.49 5.09 -22.82
N GLU A 198 -12.63 5.66 -21.96
CA GLU A 198 -11.59 6.61 -22.39
C GLU A 198 -10.20 6.29 -21.80
N ALA A 199 -9.75 5.04 -21.90
CA ALA A 199 -8.33 4.77 -21.78
C ALA A 199 -7.57 5.60 -22.84
N ALA A 200 -6.68 6.49 -22.40
CA ALA A 200 -5.85 7.26 -23.31
C ALA A 200 -5.10 6.30 -24.25
N ALA A 201 -4.84 6.71 -25.51
CA ALA A 201 -4.18 5.86 -26.50
C ALA A 201 -2.76 5.36 -26.10
N ASP A 202 -2.25 5.81 -24.96
CA ASP A 202 -0.98 5.42 -24.34
C ASP A 202 -1.10 4.77 -22.95
N ASP A 203 -2.31 4.41 -22.49
CA ASP A 203 -2.51 3.60 -21.29
C ASP A 203 -2.05 2.15 -21.54
N ASP A 204 -1.17 1.64 -20.69
CA ASP A 204 -0.67 0.27 -20.78
C ASP A 204 -1.60 -0.76 -20.10
N GLY A 205 -2.80 -0.30 -19.69
CA GLY A 205 -3.87 -1.10 -19.11
C GLY A 205 -3.72 -1.32 -17.60
N TYR A 206 -2.71 -0.70 -16.98
CA TYR A 206 -2.42 -0.86 -15.56
C TYR A 206 -3.54 -0.32 -14.66
N GLU A 207 -4.06 0.87 -14.94
CA GLU A 207 -5.12 1.47 -14.12
C GLU A 207 -6.40 0.64 -14.18
N ALA A 208 -6.81 0.24 -15.38
CA ALA A 208 -7.94 -0.65 -15.58
C ALA A 208 -7.76 -1.99 -14.85
N ALA A 209 -6.56 -2.59 -14.92
CA ALA A 209 -6.25 -3.83 -14.20
C ALA A 209 -6.30 -3.65 -12.67
N THR A 210 -5.76 -2.55 -12.17
CA THR A 210 -5.75 -2.24 -10.73
C THR A 210 -7.18 -1.98 -10.22
N ASN A 211 -7.97 -1.22 -10.97
CA ASN A 211 -9.39 -0.99 -10.68
C ASN A 211 -10.20 -2.29 -10.65
N ARG A 212 -9.93 -3.22 -11.57
CA ARG A 212 -10.55 -4.56 -11.54
C ARG A 212 -10.11 -5.37 -10.32
N ALA A 213 -8.83 -5.31 -9.93
CA ALA A 213 -8.33 -6.00 -8.75
C ALA A 213 -9.04 -5.52 -7.46
N TYR A 214 -9.34 -4.23 -7.34
CA TYR A 214 -10.11 -3.68 -6.21
C TYR A 214 -11.57 -4.14 -6.12
N ARG A 215 -12.12 -4.72 -7.19
CA ARG A 215 -13.52 -5.18 -7.24
C ARG A 215 -13.67 -6.65 -6.90
N ARG A 216 -12.62 -7.45 -7.07
CA ARG A 216 -12.65 -8.89 -6.81
C ARG A 216 -12.42 -9.18 -5.33
N LEU A 217 -12.85 -10.38 -4.92
CA LEU A 217 -12.49 -10.93 -3.62
C LEU A 217 -10.96 -10.92 -3.46
N PRO A 218 -10.43 -10.49 -2.31
CA PRO A 218 -9.00 -10.60 -2.02
C PRO A 218 -8.46 -12.01 -2.29
N ALA A 219 -7.24 -12.13 -2.82
CA ALA A 219 -6.63 -13.42 -3.14
C ALA A 219 -6.55 -14.34 -1.91
N TRP A 220 -6.24 -13.79 -0.74
CA TRP A 220 -6.31 -14.53 0.54
C TRP A 220 -7.70 -15.13 0.80
N TYR A 221 -8.78 -14.40 0.52
CA TYR A 221 -10.14 -14.88 0.77
C TYR A 221 -10.47 -16.08 -0.12
N GLN A 222 -10.05 -16.02 -1.40
CA GLN A 222 -10.23 -17.10 -2.36
C GLN A 222 -9.44 -18.34 -1.92
N TYR A 223 -8.14 -18.18 -1.62
CA TYR A 223 -7.29 -19.28 -1.15
C TYR A 223 -7.83 -19.92 0.13
N HIS A 224 -8.22 -19.10 1.11
CA HIS A 224 -8.82 -19.59 2.36
C HIS A 224 -10.12 -20.35 2.10
N ASN A 225 -11.01 -19.84 1.25
CA ASN A 225 -12.27 -20.49 0.92
C ASN A 225 -12.06 -21.85 0.25
N GLU A 226 -11.10 -21.95 -0.66
CA GLU A 226 -10.74 -23.19 -1.34
C GLU A 226 -10.19 -24.22 -0.33
N ALA A 227 -9.27 -23.79 0.55
CA ALA A 227 -8.64 -24.65 1.54
C ALA A 227 -9.59 -25.13 2.64
N THR A 228 -10.57 -24.30 3.03
CA THR A 228 -11.50 -24.60 4.15
C THR A 228 -12.87 -25.08 3.70
N GLY A 229 -13.15 -25.11 2.39
CA GLY A 229 -14.46 -25.48 1.84
C GLY A 229 -15.54 -24.40 2.02
N GLN A 230 -15.16 -23.15 2.31
CA GLN A 230 -16.07 -22.03 2.56
C GLN A 230 -16.48 -21.25 1.31
N ASN A 231 -16.22 -21.78 0.11
CA ASN A 231 -16.54 -21.13 -1.18
C ASN A 231 -18.01 -20.70 -1.33
N LEU A 232 -18.91 -21.34 -0.58
CA LEU A 232 -20.35 -21.09 -0.66
C LEU A 232 -20.82 -19.92 0.23
N LEU A 233 -19.98 -19.37 1.12
CA LEU A 233 -20.43 -18.32 2.04
C LEU A 233 -20.90 -17.05 1.31
N LEU A 234 -20.22 -16.65 0.24
CA LEU A 234 -20.65 -15.49 -0.56
C LEU A 234 -21.96 -15.76 -1.33
N THR A 235 -22.30 -17.03 -1.57
CA THR A 235 -23.51 -17.45 -2.29
C THR A 235 -24.74 -17.56 -1.39
N LEU A 236 -24.58 -17.39 -0.07
CA LEU A 236 -25.69 -17.40 0.86
C LEU A 236 -26.70 -16.28 0.54
N PRO A 237 -27.99 -16.48 0.84
CA PRO A 237 -29.01 -15.46 0.62
C PRO A 237 -28.71 -14.22 1.47
N ASP A 238 -28.96 -13.04 0.91
CA ASP A 238 -28.73 -11.76 1.61
C ASP A 238 -30.02 -11.26 2.27
N VAL A 239 -30.58 -12.07 3.16
CA VAL A 239 -31.90 -11.81 3.77
C VAL A 239 -31.93 -10.46 4.48
N ARG A 240 -30.91 -10.14 5.28
CA ARG A 240 -30.83 -8.84 5.96
C ARG A 240 -30.59 -7.69 4.99
N GLY A 241 -29.75 -7.87 3.97
CA GLY A 241 -29.52 -6.85 2.96
C GLY A 241 -30.78 -6.52 2.18
N GLU A 242 -31.59 -7.52 1.84
CA GLU A 242 -32.90 -7.33 1.19
C GLU A 242 -33.86 -6.51 2.08
N LYS A 243 -33.92 -6.80 3.39
CA LYS A 243 -34.70 -6.01 4.35
C LYS A 243 -34.20 -4.57 4.45
N GLU A 244 -32.89 -4.38 4.56
CA GLU A 244 -32.28 -3.04 4.59
C GLU A 244 -32.59 -2.26 3.30
N ALA A 245 -32.42 -2.89 2.14
CA ALA A 245 -32.72 -2.31 0.82
C ALA A 245 -34.20 -1.92 0.68
N TYR A 246 -35.12 -2.74 1.20
CA TYR A 246 -36.55 -2.42 1.22
C TYR A 246 -36.83 -1.09 1.96
N TYR A 247 -36.32 -0.93 3.19
CA TYR A 247 -36.53 0.30 3.96
C TYR A 247 -35.81 1.52 3.35
N ILE A 248 -34.60 1.31 2.81
CA ILE A 248 -33.88 2.37 2.09
C ILE A 248 -34.71 2.85 0.88
N GLY A 249 -35.25 1.91 0.09
CA GLY A 249 -36.09 2.21 -1.07
C GLY A 249 -37.36 2.99 -0.71
N LEU A 250 -38.01 2.69 0.42
CA LEU A 250 -39.16 3.49 0.90
C LEU A 250 -38.75 4.94 1.20
N THR A 251 -37.59 5.14 1.83
CA THR A 251 -37.09 6.49 2.13
C THR A 251 -36.70 7.25 0.86
N GLU A 252 -36.08 6.57 -0.11
CA GLU A 252 -35.75 7.16 -1.41
C GLU A 252 -37.01 7.60 -2.17
N ALA A 253 -38.05 6.76 -2.21
CA ALA A 253 -39.33 7.11 -2.80
C ALA A 253 -40.02 8.31 -2.12
N ASP A 254 -40.06 8.35 -0.78
CA ASP A 254 -40.59 9.51 -0.01
C ASP A 254 -39.81 10.80 -0.30
N LYS A 255 -38.48 10.69 -0.46
CA LYS A 255 -37.64 11.83 -0.83
C LYS A 255 -37.91 12.31 -2.25
N GLU A 256 -38.03 11.39 -3.21
CA GLU A 256 -38.35 11.72 -4.59
C GLU A 256 -39.73 12.40 -4.72
N GLU A 257 -40.74 11.90 -4.02
CA GLU A 257 -42.08 12.51 -3.99
C GLU A 257 -42.03 13.93 -3.41
N LYS A 258 -41.34 14.11 -2.28
CA LYS A 258 -41.17 15.44 -1.65
C LYS A 258 -40.41 16.40 -2.55
N LEU A 259 -39.34 15.95 -3.22
CA LEU A 259 -38.59 16.74 -4.19
C LEU A 259 -39.45 17.09 -5.40
N ALA A 260 -40.26 16.17 -5.91
CA ALA A 260 -41.21 16.42 -7.00
C ALA A 260 -42.28 17.44 -6.60
N ALA A 261 -42.82 17.34 -5.38
CA ALA A 261 -43.79 18.29 -4.84
C ALA A 261 -43.19 19.70 -4.64
N GLN A 262 -41.94 19.79 -4.14
CA GLN A 262 -41.21 21.06 -4.02
C GLN A 262 -40.95 21.69 -5.40
N ARG A 263 -40.57 20.88 -6.40
CA ARG A 263 -40.44 21.34 -7.80
C ARG A 263 -41.76 21.87 -8.34
N ALA A 264 -42.87 21.17 -8.10
CA ALA A 264 -44.20 21.57 -8.57
C ALA A 264 -44.71 22.87 -7.91
N ARG A 265 -44.35 23.13 -6.64
CA ARG A 265 -44.67 24.38 -5.94
C ARG A 265 -43.82 25.58 -6.38
N GLY A 266 -42.75 25.34 -7.14
CA GLY A 266 -41.76 26.38 -7.47
C GLY A 266 -40.89 26.79 -6.27
N ASP A 267 -40.90 26.02 -5.18
CA ASP A 267 -40.11 26.28 -3.97
C ASP A 267 -38.62 25.98 -4.20
N MET A 268 -38.31 25.14 -5.19
CA MET A 268 -36.96 25.05 -5.73
C MET A 268 -36.69 26.34 -6.50
N ALA A 269 -35.96 27.27 -5.88
CA ALA A 269 -35.31 28.36 -6.60
C ALA A 269 -34.73 27.79 -7.89
N ALA A 270 -35.08 28.37 -9.05
CA ALA A 270 -34.65 27.94 -10.37
C ALA A 270 -33.21 27.44 -10.23
N SER A 271 -33.04 26.11 -10.26
CA SER A 271 -31.78 25.48 -9.86
C SER A 271 -30.70 26.23 -10.61
N LEU A 272 -29.74 26.82 -9.88
CA LEU A 272 -28.57 27.44 -10.51
C LEU A 272 -28.17 26.52 -11.66
N PRO A 273 -27.99 27.03 -12.90
CA PRO A 273 -27.78 26.20 -14.06
C PRO A 273 -26.73 25.15 -13.69
N TRP A 274 -27.08 23.87 -13.88
CA TRP A 274 -26.25 22.76 -13.43
C TRP A 274 -24.82 23.03 -13.89
N HIS A 275 -23.96 23.39 -12.94
CA HIS A 275 -22.55 23.57 -13.19
C HIS A 275 -21.93 22.20 -12.95
N PRO A 276 -21.36 21.53 -13.96
CA PRO A 276 -20.64 20.31 -13.74
C PRO A 276 -19.59 20.55 -12.66
N LEU A 277 -19.56 19.68 -11.66
CA LEU A 277 -18.52 19.69 -10.64
C LEU A 277 -17.17 19.46 -11.35
N ILE A 278 -16.17 20.32 -11.08
CA ILE A 278 -14.77 20.13 -11.54
C ILE A 278 -14.12 19.04 -10.68
N VAL A 279 -14.73 17.86 -10.64
CA VAL A 279 -14.23 16.73 -9.83
C VAL A 279 -13.60 15.66 -10.73
N HIS A 280 -13.85 15.71 -12.05
CA HIS A 280 -13.42 14.68 -13.00
C HIS A 280 -12.90 15.22 -14.35
N ARG A 281 -12.17 16.33 -14.37
CA ARG A 281 -11.38 16.67 -15.56
C ARG A 281 -9.90 16.60 -15.25
N ASP A 282 -9.32 15.44 -15.56
CA ASP A 282 -7.89 15.16 -15.43
C ASP A 282 -7.03 16.02 -16.36
N ASP A 283 -7.64 16.72 -17.32
CA ASP A 283 -6.96 17.67 -18.20
C ASP A 283 -7.33 19.12 -17.89
N LEU A 284 -6.40 19.81 -17.23
CA LEU A 284 -6.48 21.24 -16.94
C LEU A 284 -6.09 22.13 -18.13
N THR A 285 -5.65 21.55 -19.25
CA THR A 285 -5.23 22.28 -20.45
C THR A 285 -6.25 23.31 -20.94
N PRO A 286 -7.57 23.03 -21.00
CA PRO A 286 -8.56 24.02 -21.41
C PRO A 286 -8.61 25.24 -20.48
N TYR A 287 -8.40 25.04 -19.17
CA TYR A 287 -8.42 26.11 -18.18
C TYR A 287 -7.15 26.97 -18.25
N PHE A 288 -5.98 26.35 -18.44
CA PHE A 288 -4.75 27.11 -18.69
C PHE A 288 -4.91 28.00 -19.92
N ARG A 289 -5.48 27.48 -21.01
CA ARG A 289 -5.75 28.28 -22.22
C ARG A 289 -6.76 29.41 -21.99
N GLN A 290 -7.66 29.28 -21.03
CA GLN A 290 -8.70 30.26 -20.73
C GLN A 290 -8.23 31.37 -19.79
N PHE A 291 -7.40 31.04 -18.79
CA PHE A 291 -7.10 31.95 -17.68
C PHE A 291 -5.66 32.47 -17.66
N GLU A 292 -4.73 31.83 -18.37
CA GLU A 292 -3.32 32.18 -18.31
C GLU A 292 -2.91 33.17 -19.40
N GLU A 293 -1.96 34.04 -19.07
CA GLU A 293 -1.41 35.01 -19.99
C GLU A 293 -0.67 34.34 -21.16
N ALA A 294 -0.78 34.93 -22.36
CA ALA A 294 -0.22 34.36 -23.59
C ALA A 294 1.31 34.15 -23.51
N ALA A 295 2.01 34.94 -22.69
CA ALA A 295 3.46 34.82 -22.49
C ALA A 295 3.85 33.57 -21.67
N ASP A 296 3.01 33.16 -20.72
CA ASP A 296 3.30 32.06 -19.79
C ASP A 296 2.68 30.72 -20.23
N LEU A 297 1.60 30.77 -21.02
CA LEU A 297 0.85 29.61 -21.46
C LEU A 297 1.71 28.49 -22.10
N PRO A 298 2.66 28.75 -23.04
CA PRO A 298 3.46 27.67 -23.62
C PRO A 298 4.34 26.93 -22.61
N ARG A 299 4.85 27.66 -21.61
CA ARG A 299 5.70 27.09 -20.56
C ARG A 299 4.87 26.24 -19.59
N LEU A 300 3.72 26.75 -19.17
CA LEU A 300 2.82 26.06 -18.26
C LEU A 300 2.28 24.76 -18.86
N LEU A 301 1.82 24.79 -20.12
CA LEU A 301 1.37 23.58 -20.82
C LEU A 301 2.47 22.53 -20.93
N ARG A 302 3.72 22.95 -21.18
CA ARG A 302 4.87 22.03 -21.23
C ARG A 302 5.16 21.41 -19.87
N TRP A 303 5.13 22.19 -18.79
CA TRP A 303 5.35 21.67 -17.43
C TRP A 303 4.22 20.74 -16.99
N TYR A 304 2.98 21.08 -17.30
CA TYR A 304 1.83 20.23 -16.99
C TYR A 304 1.89 18.90 -17.75
N ALA A 305 2.20 18.94 -19.06
CA ALA A 305 2.41 17.72 -19.85
C ALA A 305 3.58 16.87 -19.30
N ALA A 306 4.68 17.50 -18.90
CA ALA A 306 5.81 16.81 -18.29
C ALA A 306 5.44 16.18 -16.93
N SER A 307 4.64 16.87 -16.11
CA SER A 307 4.13 16.35 -14.83
C SER A 307 3.26 15.12 -15.04
N ARG A 308 2.29 15.18 -15.97
CA ARG A 308 1.44 14.02 -16.30
C ARG A 308 2.26 12.86 -16.86
N GLN A 309 3.27 13.14 -17.68
CA GLN A 309 4.17 12.09 -18.18
C GLN A 309 5.02 11.47 -17.05
N ASP A 310 5.46 12.27 -16.07
CA ASP A 310 6.19 11.78 -14.90
C ASP A 310 5.29 10.97 -13.96
N GLU A 311 4.06 11.41 -13.71
CA GLU A 311 3.04 10.63 -12.98
C GLU A 311 2.81 9.27 -13.66
N ARG A 312 2.62 9.23 -14.98
CA ARG A 312 2.51 7.98 -15.75
C ARG A 312 3.77 7.11 -15.74
N ARG A 313 4.94 7.67 -15.46
CA ARG A 313 6.19 6.89 -15.30
C ARG A 313 6.39 6.39 -13.89
N ARG A 314 5.78 7.06 -12.91
CA ARG A 314 5.78 6.69 -11.48
C ARG A 314 4.60 5.80 -11.09
N HIS A 315 3.71 5.53 -12.04
CA HIS A 315 2.62 4.57 -11.96
C HIS A 315 2.71 3.66 -13.20
N GLY A 316 2.01 2.53 -13.23
CA GLY A 316 2.05 1.62 -14.38
C GLY A 316 2.97 0.42 -14.21
N TYR A 317 2.84 -0.53 -15.14
CA TYR A 317 3.50 -1.84 -15.05
C TYR A 317 5.03 -1.77 -14.96
N LEU A 318 5.66 -0.78 -15.58
CA LEU A 318 7.12 -0.65 -15.54
C LEU A 318 7.62 -0.21 -14.16
N PHE A 319 6.93 0.74 -13.54
CA PHE A 319 7.25 1.22 -12.20
C PHE A 319 7.09 0.09 -11.18
N GLU A 320 5.95 -0.59 -11.22
CA GLU A 320 5.67 -1.73 -10.36
C GLU A 320 6.67 -2.88 -10.57
N ALA A 321 6.95 -3.26 -11.82
CA ALA A 321 7.94 -4.31 -12.11
C ALA A 321 9.31 -3.95 -11.51
N ARG A 322 9.75 -2.69 -11.63
CA ARG A 322 10.99 -2.24 -11.01
C ARG A 322 10.92 -2.33 -9.48
N HIS A 323 9.84 -1.88 -8.87
CA HIS A 323 9.64 -1.94 -7.42
C HIS A 323 9.74 -3.39 -6.90
N TRP A 324 9.01 -4.32 -7.54
CA TRP A 324 9.02 -5.73 -7.17
C TRP A 324 10.36 -6.42 -7.43
N MET A 325 11.09 -6.03 -8.48
CA MET A 325 12.46 -6.50 -8.70
C MET A 325 13.41 -6.04 -7.60
N GLU A 326 13.35 -4.76 -7.21
CA GLU A 326 14.20 -4.21 -6.14
C GLU A 326 13.93 -4.97 -4.82
N LYS A 327 12.65 -5.15 -4.44
CA LYS A 327 12.28 -5.95 -3.25
C LYS A 327 12.75 -7.40 -3.31
N ALA A 328 12.62 -8.05 -4.46
CA ALA A 328 12.96 -9.47 -4.59
C ALA A 328 14.47 -9.74 -4.54
N LEU A 329 15.28 -8.83 -5.10
CA LEU A 329 16.71 -9.07 -5.34
C LEU A 329 17.62 -8.73 -4.14
N GLU A 330 17.15 -7.99 -3.14
CA GLU A 330 18.00 -7.49 -2.05
C GLU A 330 18.61 -8.61 -1.18
N ASP A 331 17.91 -9.73 -0.95
CA ASP A 331 18.35 -10.81 -0.02
C ASP A 331 18.27 -12.23 -0.61
N GLN A 332 18.36 -12.38 -1.93
CA GLN A 332 18.14 -13.68 -2.58
C GLN A 332 19.32 -14.67 -2.46
N ALA A 333 19.07 -15.79 -1.78
CA ALA A 333 19.96 -16.95 -1.77
C ALA A 333 19.75 -17.92 -2.97
N ALA A 334 18.57 -17.86 -3.62
CA ALA A 334 18.18 -18.78 -4.70
C ALA A 334 17.49 -18.04 -5.86
N PRO A 335 17.66 -18.50 -7.11
CA PRO A 335 17.05 -17.88 -8.28
C PRO A 335 15.53 -18.09 -8.29
N TRP A 336 14.77 -17.02 -8.53
CA TRP A 336 13.32 -17.11 -8.72
C TRP A 336 12.97 -17.24 -10.21
N PRO A 337 12.24 -18.30 -10.61
CA PRO A 337 11.84 -18.45 -11.99
C PRO A 337 10.83 -17.37 -12.38
N ILE A 338 11.08 -16.75 -13.53
CA ILE A 338 10.15 -15.83 -14.18
C ILE A 338 9.37 -16.64 -15.21
N ALA A 339 8.06 -16.75 -15.03
CA ALA A 339 7.18 -17.46 -15.95
C ALA A 339 7.08 -16.71 -17.29
N ALA A 340 6.88 -17.45 -18.38
CA ALA A 340 6.58 -16.82 -19.67
C ALA A 340 5.25 -16.07 -19.59
N HIS A 341 5.23 -14.84 -20.11
CA HIS A 341 4.04 -14.00 -20.14
C HIS A 341 4.04 -13.15 -21.42
N ALA A 342 2.85 -12.75 -21.89
CA ALA A 342 2.72 -11.86 -23.05
C ALA A 342 3.33 -10.47 -22.79
N ASP A 343 3.25 -10.02 -21.54
CA ASP A 343 3.92 -8.82 -21.02
C ASP A 343 4.98 -9.20 -19.98
N TRP A 344 6.25 -8.98 -20.31
CA TRP A 344 7.37 -9.29 -19.43
C TRP A 344 7.34 -8.51 -18.11
N ARG A 345 6.70 -7.32 -18.07
CA ARG A 345 6.58 -6.51 -16.86
C ARG A 345 5.71 -7.22 -15.82
N GLN A 346 4.59 -7.76 -16.27
CA GLN A 346 3.70 -8.56 -15.41
C GLN A 346 4.37 -9.85 -14.94
N ALA A 347 5.18 -10.50 -15.78
CA ALA A 347 5.95 -11.67 -15.37
C ALA A 347 6.94 -11.36 -14.23
N LEU A 348 7.59 -10.20 -14.29
CA LEU A 348 8.50 -9.73 -13.24
C LEU A 348 7.77 -9.35 -11.97
N MET A 349 6.63 -8.66 -12.08
CA MET A 349 5.79 -8.37 -10.93
C MET A 349 5.37 -9.64 -10.23
N ALA A 350 4.81 -10.62 -10.94
CA ALA A 350 4.40 -11.90 -10.37
C ALA A 350 5.59 -12.64 -9.72
N ALA A 351 6.77 -12.64 -10.35
CA ALA A 351 7.97 -13.25 -9.77
C ALA A 351 8.44 -12.53 -8.50
N GLY A 352 8.42 -11.21 -8.48
CA GLY A 352 8.82 -10.42 -7.31
C GLY A 352 7.81 -10.51 -6.16
N MET A 353 6.51 -10.55 -6.48
CA MET A 353 5.44 -10.81 -5.50
C MET A 353 5.61 -12.19 -4.86
N ARG A 354 5.88 -13.25 -5.64
CA ARG A 354 6.20 -14.57 -5.11
C ARG A 354 7.42 -14.55 -4.19
N ALA A 355 8.51 -13.93 -4.62
CA ALA A 355 9.72 -13.82 -3.81
C ALA A 355 9.44 -13.11 -2.48
N TRP A 356 8.66 -12.02 -2.51
CA TRP A 356 8.22 -11.29 -1.33
C TRP A 356 7.33 -12.13 -0.40
N GLY A 357 6.33 -12.84 -0.94
CA GLY A 357 5.48 -13.75 -0.17
C GLY A 357 6.32 -14.80 0.58
N HIS A 358 7.35 -15.35 -0.07
CA HIS A 358 8.27 -16.27 0.58
C HIS A 358 9.12 -15.64 1.70
N GLN A 359 9.55 -14.38 1.54
CA GLN A 359 10.25 -13.66 2.61
C GLN A 359 9.34 -13.44 3.82
N LEU A 360 8.10 -13.01 3.59
CA LEU A 360 7.09 -12.85 4.64
C LEU A 360 6.82 -14.18 5.35
N ALA A 361 6.63 -15.26 4.58
CA ALA A 361 6.41 -16.60 5.12
C ALA A 361 7.58 -17.08 5.99
N GLY A 362 8.81 -16.63 5.70
CA GLY A 362 10.00 -16.95 6.48
C GLY A 362 10.02 -16.35 7.90
N VAL A 363 9.26 -15.28 8.14
CA VAL A 363 9.22 -14.59 9.44
C VAL A 363 7.84 -14.62 10.12
N LEU A 364 6.78 -15.03 9.40
CA LEU A 364 5.39 -14.93 9.85
C LEU A 364 5.14 -15.60 11.20
N THR A 365 5.59 -16.85 11.34
CA THR A 365 5.39 -17.63 12.58
C THR A 365 6.10 -16.98 13.78
N ASP A 366 7.33 -16.49 13.61
CA ASP A 366 8.06 -15.81 14.68
C ASP A 366 7.38 -14.49 15.09
N VAL A 367 6.88 -13.73 14.11
CA VAL A 367 6.14 -12.49 14.35
C VAL A 367 4.84 -12.77 15.10
N TRP A 368 4.10 -13.82 14.73
CA TRP A 368 2.88 -14.20 15.45
C TRP A 368 3.17 -14.62 16.89
N GLN A 369 4.20 -15.44 17.12
CA GLN A 369 4.61 -15.84 18.47
C GLN A 369 5.01 -14.65 19.34
N GLU A 370 5.73 -13.68 18.76
CA GLU A 370 6.08 -12.43 19.44
C GLU A 370 4.83 -11.63 19.80
N GLN A 371 3.85 -11.51 18.90
CA GLN A 371 2.58 -10.84 19.20
C GLN A 371 1.80 -11.55 20.33
N GLU A 372 1.74 -12.88 20.32
CA GLU A 372 1.09 -13.65 21.39
C GLU A 372 1.79 -13.45 22.74
N GLN A 373 3.13 -13.46 22.76
CA GLN A 373 3.91 -13.15 23.95
C GLN A 373 3.64 -11.72 24.45
N ASN A 374 3.62 -10.74 23.54
CA ASN A 374 3.32 -9.35 23.89
C ASN A 374 1.92 -9.21 24.47
N ARG A 375 0.90 -9.86 23.89
CA ARG A 375 -0.46 -9.91 24.44
C ARG A 375 -0.48 -10.50 25.86
N ALA A 376 0.21 -11.62 26.07
CA ALA A 376 0.28 -12.27 27.39
C ALA A 376 0.96 -11.39 28.45
N LEU A 377 1.87 -10.51 28.03
CA LEU A 377 2.57 -9.56 28.91
C LEU A 377 1.87 -8.19 29.04
N GLY A 378 0.76 -7.96 28.32
CA GLY A 378 0.09 -6.67 28.25
C GLY A 378 0.90 -5.59 27.52
N LEU A 379 1.80 -6.01 26.63
CA LEU A 379 2.60 -5.12 25.77
C LEU A 379 1.84 -4.81 24.47
N PRO A 380 2.12 -3.65 23.84
CA PRO A 380 1.52 -3.30 22.56
C PRO A 380 1.92 -4.31 21.47
N VAL A 381 0.99 -4.61 20.58
CA VAL A 381 1.22 -5.39 19.36
C VAL A 381 1.06 -4.50 18.13
N THR A 382 1.71 -4.88 17.03
CA THR A 382 1.48 -4.24 15.74
C THR A 382 0.03 -4.44 15.31
N GLY A 383 -0.70 -3.33 15.15
CA GLY A 383 -2.10 -3.32 14.75
C GLY A 383 -2.30 -3.53 13.25
N PRO A 384 -3.57 -3.56 12.80
CA PRO A 384 -3.89 -3.61 11.38
C PRO A 384 -3.32 -2.39 10.65
N LYS A 385 -2.99 -2.56 9.38
CA LYS A 385 -2.49 -1.47 8.54
C LYS A 385 -3.52 -0.35 8.48
N THR A 386 -3.13 0.86 8.89
CA THR A 386 -4.00 2.03 8.89
C THR A 386 -3.74 2.90 7.68
N TYR A 387 -4.81 3.28 6.99
CA TYR A 387 -4.77 4.21 5.87
C TYR A 387 -5.50 5.50 6.26
N GLY A 388 -4.84 6.64 6.07
CA GLY A 388 -5.38 7.95 6.43
C GLY A 388 -5.52 8.18 7.94
N THR A 389 -6.31 9.19 8.31
CA THR A 389 -6.57 9.54 9.71
C THR A 389 -7.66 8.64 10.28
N ARG A 390 -7.29 7.76 11.21
CA ARG A 390 -8.21 6.91 11.98
C ARG A 390 -8.37 7.51 13.39
N PRO A 391 -9.57 7.89 13.83
CA PRO A 391 -9.77 8.32 15.21
C PRO A 391 -9.50 7.15 16.18
N PRO A 392 -9.07 7.43 17.42
CA PRO A 392 -8.97 6.40 18.46
C PRO A 392 -10.29 5.65 18.64
N PHE A 393 -10.24 4.34 18.89
CA PHE A 393 -11.44 3.51 19.06
C PHE A 393 -12.43 4.07 20.11
N ALA A 394 -11.91 4.64 21.21
CA ALA A 394 -12.70 5.24 22.27
C ALA A 394 -13.45 6.53 21.86
N GLU A 395 -13.02 7.17 20.77
CA GLU A 395 -13.64 8.39 20.22
C GLU A 395 -14.61 8.07 19.07
N VAL A 396 -14.70 6.81 18.64
CA VAL A 396 -15.63 6.40 17.58
C VAL A 396 -17.05 6.47 18.11
N ASN A 397 -17.87 7.30 17.47
CA ASN A 397 -19.29 7.36 17.75
C ASN A 397 -20.02 6.21 17.04
N TRP A 398 -20.08 5.06 17.70
CA TRP A 398 -20.85 3.90 17.22
C TRP A 398 -22.35 4.17 17.14
N ALA A 399 -22.84 5.19 17.83
CA ALA A 399 -24.26 5.55 17.84
C ALA A 399 -24.67 6.44 16.67
N GLU A 400 -23.80 6.70 15.67
CA GLU A 400 -24.13 7.57 14.53
C GLU A 400 -25.28 7.00 13.68
N GLU A 401 -26.50 7.28 14.13
CA GLU A 401 -27.70 7.49 13.32
C GLU A 401 -27.51 8.66 12.34
N GLU A 402 -26.30 9.19 12.16
CA GLU A 402 -26.01 10.34 11.33
C GLU A 402 -25.49 10.01 9.93
N THR A 403 -25.02 8.78 9.71
CA THR A 403 -24.60 8.34 8.37
C THR A 403 -25.82 8.03 7.49
N TYR A 404 -25.62 8.08 6.16
CA TYR A 404 -26.70 7.91 5.17
C TYR A 404 -27.49 6.62 5.40
N HIS A 405 -26.80 5.48 5.53
CA HIS A 405 -27.41 4.16 5.56
C HIS A 405 -28.39 3.93 6.74
N PRO A 406 -27.98 4.06 8.02
CA PRO A 406 -28.89 3.89 9.16
C PRO A 406 -30.04 4.89 9.17
N LYS A 407 -29.82 6.14 8.73
CA LYS A 407 -30.89 7.15 8.62
C LYS A 407 -32.02 6.68 7.71
N PHE A 408 -31.66 6.11 6.56
CA PHE A 408 -32.62 5.67 5.56
C PHE A 408 -33.34 4.41 5.99
N ILE A 409 -32.66 3.47 6.66
CA ILE A 409 -33.32 2.29 7.24
C ILE A 409 -34.37 2.74 8.26
N LEU A 410 -33.97 3.53 9.27
CA LEU A 410 -34.87 3.97 10.34
C LEU A 410 -36.05 4.79 9.81
N ARG A 411 -35.82 5.67 8.82
CA ARG A 411 -36.89 6.43 8.17
C ARG A 411 -37.83 5.53 7.35
N GLY A 412 -37.29 4.53 6.67
CA GLY A 412 -38.07 3.57 5.89
C GLY A 412 -39.02 2.77 6.76
N ARG A 413 -38.58 2.40 7.97
CA ARG A 413 -39.42 1.75 8.96
C ARG A 413 -40.58 2.61 9.45
N GLU A 414 -40.32 3.87 9.75
CA GLU A 414 -41.40 4.82 10.10
C GLU A 414 -42.44 4.94 8.98
N LEU A 415 -41.98 4.98 7.71
CA LEU A 415 -42.85 5.01 6.54
C LEU A 415 -43.65 3.71 6.37
N ALA A 416 -43.09 2.57 6.76
CA ALA A 416 -43.79 1.28 6.82
C ALA A 416 -44.76 1.16 8.02
N GLY A 417 -44.83 2.16 8.91
CA GLY A 417 -45.66 2.12 10.12
C GLY A 417 -45.04 1.30 11.26
N GLU A 418 -43.75 1.01 11.19
CA GLU A 418 -43.00 0.23 12.18
C GLU A 418 -42.24 1.14 13.17
N PRO A 419 -41.83 0.60 14.33
CA PRO A 419 -40.96 1.33 15.25
C PRO A 419 -39.65 1.78 14.61
N ARG A 420 -39.16 2.97 15.00
CA ARG A 420 -37.89 3.54 14.56
C ARG A 420 -36.71 2.87 15.28
N ASP A 421 -36.45 1.61 14.98
CA ASP A 421 -35.35 0.82 15.50
C ASP A 421 -34.78 -0.17 14.46
N PHE A 422 -33.77 -0.97 14.82
CA PHE A 422 -33.15 -1.97 13.94
C PHE A 422 -33.69 -3.41 14.16
N SER A 423 -34.86 -3.58 14.77
CA SER A 423 -35.51 -4.88 14.97
C SER A 423 -36.31 -5.36 13.75
N PHE A 424 -35.64 -5.77 12.67
CA PHE A 424 -36.27 -6.29 11.44
C PHE A 424 -35.70 -7.64 11.00
#